data_AF-A0A183KNX5-F1
#
_entry.id   AF-A0A183KNX5-F1
#
_cell.length_a   1.000
_cell.length_b   1.000
_cell.length_c   1.000
_cell.angle_alpha   90.00
_cell.angle_beta   90.00
_cell.angle_gamma   90.00
#
_symmetry.space_group_name_H-M   'P 1'
#
loop_
_entity.id
_entity.type
_entity.pdbx_description
1 polymer ?
#
loop_
_entity_poly.entity_id
_entity_poly.type
_entity_poly.pdbx_seq_one_letter_code
_entity_poly.pdbx_strand_id
1 'polypeptide(L)'
;MKRPHKCCHPECLAGCYGDGPSMCVACKNVMHKNRCVSQCPGGTFKYLDRRCVTEHQCLAQLSNLTYDDFPYMSDHHANNFSNNSFPLDIMAKIDSDFTIFNGSCLLTCPVGYKKSSKTGHCYSCGDQCELKHCREFLIHSLKVLDTLAGCHSAKAIYLSIQEGQPEIVALLLDKAFANLRVIYHSLRIVRSSVLDNLNFLRHVRFIGRIGGNISNHPCLKSYLLTHRIVFELFGNDNLRDLWPITNGANNTDDGLQILSNGLIRITQNRQLCPEKIFELFDSNKIKLGGNNITLTQAEREMITITNGDLAYCKFKCVM
;
A
#
# COMPACT_ATOMS: atom_id res chain seq x y z
N MET A 1 20.95 -25.46 -25.29
CA MET A 1 22.01 -24.43 -25.24
C MET A 1 23.21 -24.93 -26.03
N LYS A 2 23.69 -24.19 -27.03
CA LYS A 2 24.68 -24.69 -28.02
C LYS A 2 26.16 -24.32 -27.73
N ARG A 3 26.50 -23.69 -26.59
CA ARG A 3 27.90 -23.29 -26.27
C ARG A 3 28.17 -23.29 -24.75
N PRO A 4 28.65 -24.40 -24.14
CA PRO A 4 28.87 -24.48 -22.70
C PRO A 4 30.08 -23.68 -22.15
N HIS A 5 30.98 -23.19 -23.03
CA HIS A 5 32.25 -22.54 -22.61
C HIS A 5 32.47 -21.13 -23.16
N LYS A 6 31.44 -20.48 -23.74
CA LYS A 6 31.52 -19.08 -24.14
C LYS A 6 30.52 -18.26 -23.35
N CYS A 7 31.00 -17.20 -22.71
CA CYS A 7 30.14 -16.21 -22.07
C CYS A 7 29.27 -15.54 -23.13
N CYS A 8 27.98 -15.36 -22.81
CA CYS A 8 27.08 -14.57 -23.63
C CYS A 8 27.42 -13.08 -23.56
N HIS A 9 26.83 -12.30 -24.45
CA HIS A 9 26.93 -10.85 -24.38
C HIS A 9 26.51 -10.33 -22.99
N PRO A 10 27.15 -9.29 -22.42
CA PRO A 10 26.85 -8.79 -21.06
C PRO A 10 25.39 -8.33 -20.83
N GLU A 11 24.68 -8.02 -21.91
CA GLU A 11 23.26 -7.63 -21.90
C GLU A 11 22.30 -8.82 -21.99
N CYS A 12 22.80 -10.04 -22.18
CA CYS A 12 21.99 -11.25 -22.18
C CYS A 12 21.73 -11.76 -20.75
N LEU A 13 20.57 -12.39 -20.57
CA LEU A 13 20.17 -13.14 -19.39
C LEU A 13 19.68 -14.52 -19.82
N ALA A 14 19.90 -15.53 -18.97
CA ALA A 14 19.45 -16.91 -19.17
C ALA A 14 20.00 -17.64 -20.42
N GLY A 15 21.01 -17.07 -21.09
CA GLY A 15 21.74 -17.72 -22.19
C GLY A 15 21.68 -16.95 -23.51
N CYS A 16 22.29 -17.53 -24.54
CA CYS A 16 22.39 -16.95 -25.87
C CYS A 16 22.53 -18.02 -26.96
N TYR A 17 22.10 -17.65 -28.17
CA TYR A 17 22.28 -18.39 -29.42
C TYR A 17 23.54 -17.98 -30.18
N GLY A 18 24.21 -16.89 -29.76
CA GLY A 18 25.40 -16.32 -30.37
C GLY A 18 26.04 -15.25 -29.49
N ASP A 19 27.13 -14.64 -29.96
CA ASP A 19 27.99 -13.79 -29.11
C ASP A 19 27.50 -12.33 -28.98
N GLY A 20 26.59 -11.89 -29.87
CA GLY A 20 26.06 -10.53 -29.91
C GLY A 20 24.77 -10.32 -29.09
N PRO A 21 24.40 -9.07 -28.78
CA PRO A 21 23.25 -8.73 -27.94
C PRO A 21 21.88 -8.96 -28.60
N SER A 22 21.83 -9.29 -29.88
CA SER A 22 20.60 -9.70 -30.58
C SER A 22 20.36 -11.21 -30.55
N MET A 23 21.31 -11.97 -29.99
CA MET A 23 21.26 -13.43 -29.93
C MET A 23 21.05 -13.91 -28.50
N CYS A 24 20.40 -13.14 -27.66
CA CYS A 24 20.11 -13.50 -26.28
C CYS A 24 18.83 -14.36 -26.19
N VAL A 25 18.76 -15.25 -25.20
CA VAL A 25 17.50 -15.93 -24.84
C VAL A 25 16.55 -14.93 -24.17
N ALA A 26 17.07 -14.11 -23.26
CA ALA A 26 16.37 -13.00 -22.65
C ALA A 26 17.32 -11.81 -22.47
N CYS A 27 16.77 -10.61 -22.32
CA CYS A 27 17.57 -9.41 -22.01
C CYS A 27 17.73 -9.25 -20.50
N LYS A 28 18.93 -8.89 -20.07
CA LYS A 28 19.23 -8.51 -18.68
C LYS A 28 18.46 -7.27 -18.25
N ASN A 29 18.39 -6.29 -19.15
CA ASN A 29 17.71 -5.02 -18.95
C ASN A 29 16.48 -4.95 -19.87
N VAL A 30 16.59 -4.27 -21.01
CA VAL A 30 15.45 -4.04 -21.91
C VAL A 30 15.74 -4.51 -23.33
N MET A 31 14.68 -4.89 -24.03
CA MET A 31 14.71 -5.21 -25.45
C MET A 31 14.28 -4.00 -26.29
N HIS A 32 15.07 -3.65 -27.30
CA HIS A 32 14.71 -2.66 -28.31
C HIS A 32 15.07 -3.19 -29.71
N LYS A 33 14.09 -3.26 -30.62
CA LYS A 33 14.27 -3.75 -32.01
C LYS A 33 15.04 -5.09 -32.07
N ASN A 34 14.61 -6.07 -31.28
CA ASN A 34 15.21 -7.40 -31.18
C ASN A 34 16.70 -7.42 -30.76
N ARG A 35 17.12 -6.42 -29.98
CA ARG A 35 18.46 -6.31 -29.40
C ARG A 35 18.36 -5.97 -27.92
N CYS A 36 19.15 -6.64 -27.10
CA CYS A 36 19.27 -6.31 -25.68
C CYS A 36 20.17 -5.10 -25.49
N VAL A 37 19.66 -4.12 -24.77
CA VAL A 37 20.35 -2.86 -24.47
C VAL A 37 20.18 -2.53 -22.99
N SER A 38 21.14 -1.79 -22.44
CA SER A 38 21.14 -1.45 -21.02
C SER A 38 20.04 -0.47 -20.63
N GLN A 39 19.68 0.45 -21.54
CA GLN A 39 18.63 1.46 -21.35
C GLN A 39 17.92 1.73 -22.67
N CYS A 40 16.69 2.25 -22.58
CA CYS A 40 15.93 2.61 -23.77
C CYS A 40 16.56 3.81 -24.49
N PRO A 41 16.77 3.74 -25.82
CA PRO A 41 17.33 4.85 -26.59
C PRO A 41 16.35 6.04 -26.63
N GLY A 42 16.88 7.22 -26.96
CA GLY A 42 16.11 8.46 -27.04
C GLY A 42 14.85 8.33 -27.90
N GLY A 43 13.74 8.92 -27.44
CA GLY A 43 12.43 8.81 -28.08
C GLY A 43 11.68 7.49 -27.78
N THR A 44 12.22 6.64 -26.90
CA THR A 44 11.54 5.43 -26.43
C THR A 44 11.50 5.34 -24.91
N PHE A 45 10.52 4.61 -24.40
CA PHE A 45 10.17 4.52 -22.98
C PHE A 45 10.17 3.07 -22.53
N LYS A 46 10.62 2.83 -21.30
CA LYS A 46 10.66 1.51 -20.68
C LYS A 46 9.24 1.04 -20.34
N TYR A 47 8.87 -0.15 -20.79
CA TYR A 47 7.58 -0.77 -20.52
C TYR A 47 7.77 -2.13 -19.82
N LEU A 48 7.07 -2.32 -18.69
CA LEU A 48 7.12 -3.52 -17.84
C LEU A 48 8.54 -3.98 -17.48
N ASP A 49 9.46 -3.02 -17.36
CA ASP A 49 10.89 -3.26 -17.15
C ASP A 49 11.59 -4.19 -18.16
N ARG A 50 10.97 -4.48 -19.32
CA ARG A 50 11.42 -5.54 -20.24
C ARG A 50 11.67 -5.07 -21.66
N ARG A 51 10.98 -4.06 -22.15
CA ARG A 51 11.11 -3.57 -23.54
C ARG A 51 10.97 -2.07 -23.66
N CYS A 52 11.45 -1.54 -24.77
CA CYS A 52 11.34 -0.13 -25.12
C CYS A 52 10.21 0.06 -26.13
N VAL A 53 9.30 0.98 -25.84
CA VAL A 53 8.17 1.36 -26.69
C VAL A 53 8.27 2.81 -27.09
N THR A 54 7.74 3.18 -28.25
CA THR A 54 7.60 4.59 -28.66
C THR A 54 6.48 5.29 -27.88
N GLU A 55 6.44 6.61 -27.92
CA GLU A 55 5.34 7.40 -27.33
C GLU A 55 3.97 6.95 -27.86
N HIS A 56 3.87 6.79 -29.19
CA HIS A 56 2.65 6.32 -29.85
C HIS A 56 2.26 4.91 -29.39
N GLN A 57 3.22 3.99 -29.29
CA GLN A 57 2.96 2.65 -28.76
C GLN A 57 2.40 2.72 -27.35
N CYS A 58 3.03 3.51 -26.47
CA CYS A 58 2.61 3.66 -25.08
C CYS A 58 1.19 4.23 -24.96
N LEU A 59 0.93 5.36 -25.63
CA LEU A 59 -0.26 6.16 -25.40
C LEU A 59 -1.46 5.77 -26.28
N ALA A 60 -1.27 5.03 -27.37
CA ALA A 60 -2.37 4.72 -28.29
C ALA A 60 -2.52 3.23 -28.64
N GLN A 61 -1.44 2.44 -28.61
CA GLN A 61 -1.50 1.04 -29.05
C GLN A 61 -1.64 0.05 -27.89
N LEU A 62 -0.98 0.28 -26.76
CA LEU A 62 -1.06 -0.63 -25.61
C LEU A 62 -2.47 -0.72 -25.02
N SER A 63 -3.28 0.34 -25.10
CA SER A 63 -4.70 0.33 -24.70
C SER A 63 -5.57 -0.58 -25.57
N ASN A 64 -5.15 -0.84 -26.82
CA ASN A 64 -5.86 -1.70 -27.77
C ASN A 64 -5.35 -3.15 -27.76
N LEU A 65 -4.37 -3.49 -26.90
CA LEU A 65 -3.86 -4.86 -26.73
C LEU A 65 -4.61 -5.64 -25.63
N THR A 66 -5.81 -5.20 -25.25
CA THR A 66 -6.69 -6.01 -24.43
C THR A 66 -7.06 -7.26 -25.24
N TYR A 67 -6.58 -8.41 -24.75
CA TYR A 67 -7.07 -9.76 -25.08
C TYR A 67 -6.44 -10.51 -26.26
N ASP A 68 -5.11 -10.71 -26.31
CA ASP A 68 -4.55 -11.85 -27.07
C ASP A 68 -3.20 -12.44 -26.59
N ASP A 69 -2.49 -11.81 -25.63
CA ASP A 69 -1.18 -12.31 -25.16
C ASP A 69 -1.26 -13.14 -23.85
N PHE A 70 -2.19 -14.10 -23.75
CA PHE A 70 -2.10 -15.21 -22.79
C PHE A 70 -1.84 -16.52 -23.56
N PRO A 71 -0.60 -17.04 -23.57
CA PRO A 71 -0.29 -18.28 -24.27
C PRO A 71 -0.67 -19.47 -23.38
N TYR A 72 -1.97 -19.75 -23.19
CA TYR A 72 -2.52 -21.06 -22.77
C TYR A 72 -4.06 -21.00 -22.70
N MET A 73 -4.77 -21.25 -23.81
CA MET A 73 -5.99 -22.08 -23.86
C MET A 73 -6.56 -22.14 -25.29
N SER A 74 -6.90 -23.35 -25.70
CA SER A 74 -7.45 -23.77 -26.99
C SER A 74 -8.95 -23.49 -27.13
N ASP A 75 -9.33 -23.06 -28.34
CA ASP A 75 -10.56 -23.29 -29.10
C ASP A 75 -11.96 -22.95 -28.58
N HIS A 76 -12.75 -22.50 -29.57
CA HIS A 76 -14.21 -22.37 -29.66
C HIS A 76 -14.89 -21.21 -28.91
N HIS A 77 -15.09 -20.09 -29.62
CA HIS A 77 -16.40 -19.71 -30.18
C HIS A 77 -16.29 -18.33 -30.85
N ALA A 78 -16.24 -18.32 -32.18
CA ALA A 78 -16.55 -17.13 -32.97
C ALA A 78 -18.05 -16.82 -32.84
N ASN A 79 -18.41 -15.59 -32.51
CA ASN A 79 -19.71 -15.03 -32.88
C ASN A 79 -19.64 -13.49 -32.99
N ASN A 80 -19.71 -13.05 -34.24
CA ASN A 80 -20.46 -11.92 -34.79
C ASN A 80 -20.84 -10.77 -33.85
N PHE A 81 -20.22 -9.60 -34.04
CA PHE A 81 -20.94 -8.33 -33.94
C PHE A 81 -20.40 -7.29 -34.95
N SER A 82 -21.18 -7.16 -36.02
CA SER A 82 -21.53 -6.00 -36.84
C SER A 82 -20.52 -4.88 -37.11
N ASN A 83 -20.18 -4.80 -38.40
CA ASN A 83 -20.00 -3.59 -39.21
C ASN A 83 -20.65 -2.33 -38.63
N ASN A 84 -19.80 -1.38 -38.20
CA ASN A 84 -20.07 0.05 -38.26
C ASN A 84 -18.73 0.77 -38.34
N SER A 85 -18.35 1.19 -39.56
CA SER A 85 -17.21 2.08 -39.79
C SER A 85 -17.49 3.44 -39.17
N PHE A 86 -16.96 3.66 -37.97
CA PHE A 86 -16.76 5.00 -37.42
C PHE A 86 -15.26 5.33 -37.45
N PRO A 87 -14.84 6.59 -37.70
CA PRO A 87 -13.42 6.93 -37.79
C PRO A 87 -12.70 6.63 -36.47
N LEU A 88 -11.87 5.59 -36.48
CA LEU A 88 -11.13 5.06 -35.33
C LEU A 88 -10.07 6.05 -34.78
N ASP A 89 -9.79 7.12 -35.51
CA ASP A 89 -8.68 8.05 -35.23
C ASP A 89 -9.03 9.19 -34.26
N ILE A 90 -10.31 9.40 -33.93
CA ILE A 90 -10.73 10.59 -33.14
C ILE A 90 -11.16 10.24 -31.71
N MET A 91 -11.54 8.99 -31.41
CA MET A 91 -11.93 8.58 -30.04
C MET A 91 -10.85 7.79 -29.27
N ALA A 92 -9.85 7.19 -29.93
CA ALA A 92 -8.77 6.47 -29.27
C ALA A 92 -7.78 7.36 -28.49
N LYS A 93 -7.89 8.69 -28.64
CA LYS A 93 -7.00 9.65 -27.97
C LYS A 93 -7.45 10.00 -26.54
N ILE A 94 -8.67 9.64 -26.15
CA ILE A 94 -9.30 10.19 -24.94
C ILE A 94 -9.22 9.27 -23.72
N ASP A 95 -8.96 7.96 -23.87
CA ASP A 95 -8.93 7.06 -22.70
C ASP A 95 -7.90 5.94 -22.83
N SER A 96 -6.68 6.28 -23.21
CA SER A 96 -5.57 5.37 -22.96
C SER A 96 -5.32 5.31 -21.46
N ASP A 97 -5.34 4.12 -20.86
CA ASP A 97 -4.96 3.98 -19.45
C ASP A 97 -3.50 4.40 -19.25
N PHE A 98 -2.62 4.12 -20.22
CA PHE A 98 -1.19 4.32 -20.08
C PHE A 98 -0.74 5.79 -20.10
N THR A 99 0.35 6.08 -19.41
CA THR A 99 0.95 7.40 -19.21
C THR A 99 2.46 7.32 -19.30
N ILE A 100 3.12 8.45 -19.57
CA ILE A 100 4.58 8.54 -19.61
C ILE A 100 5.10 9.29 -18.39
N PHE A 101 6.08 8.70 -17.71
CA PHE A 101 6.75 9.30 -16.56
C PHE A 101 8.22 8.87 -16.49
N ASN A 102 9.14 9.85 -16.41
CA ASN A 102 10.59 9.63 -16.24
C ASN A 102 11.16 8.49 -17.10
N GLY A 103 10.93 8.54 -18.41
CA GLY A 103 11.44 7.53 -19.35
C GLY A 103 10.73 6.18 -19.31
N SER A 104 9.60 6.07 -18.59
CA SER A 104 8.82 4.85 -18.44
C SER A 104 7.38 5.03 -18.92
N CYS A 105 6.81 3.97 -19.49
CA CYS A 105 5.40 3.85 -19.83
C CYS A 105 4.68 3.09 -18.70
N LEU A 106 3.81 3.78 -17.97
CA LEU A 106 3.13 3.28 -16.77
C LEU A 106 1.61 3.22 -17.01
N LEU A 107 0.89 2.39 -16.26
CA LEU A 107 -0.58 2.34 -16.32
C LEU A 107 -1.23 3.56 -15.66
N THR A 108 -0.59 4.15 -14.64
CA THR A 108 -1.11 5.36 -13.96
C THR A 108 0.06 6.23 -13.53
N CYS A 109 -0.20 7.53 -13.38
CA CYS A 109 0.81 8.43 -12.84
C CYS A 109 1.10 8.05 -11.38
N PRO A 110 2.38 8.12 -10.95
CA PRO A 110 2.72 7.91 -9.55
C PRO A 110 2.11 9.02 -8.68
N VAL A 111 2.05 8.76 -7.37
CA VAL A 111 1.56 9.72 -6.38
C VAL A 111 2.35 11.03 -6.50
N GLY A 112 1.63 12.16 -6.46
CA GLY A 112 2.19 13.50 -6.66
C GLY A 112 2.19 14.00 -8.11
N TYR A 113 1.71 13.16 -9.05
CA TYR A 113 1.63 13.51 -10.47
C TYR A 113 0.24 13.25 -11.05
N LYS A 114 -0.15 14.08 -12.02
CA LYS A 114 -1.38 13.94 -12.81
C LYS A 114 -1.03 13.73 -14.28
N LYS A 115 -1.83 12.93 -14.97
CA LYS A 115 -1.69 12.73 -16.41
C LYS A 115 -2.21 13.98 -17.13
N SER A 116 -1.40 14.56 -18.01
CA SER A 116 -1.87 15.63 -18.89
C SER A 116 -2.77 15.05 -19.97
N SER A 117 -4.02 15.51 -20.06
CA SER A 117 -4.95 15.09 -21.12
C SER A 117 -4.47 15.49 -22.53
N LYS A 118 -3.53 16.45 -22.63
CA LYS A 118 -3.00 16.92 -23.92
C LYS A 118 -1.85 16.05 -24.42
N THR A 119 -0.93 15.66 -23.54
CA THR A 119 0.32 14.99 -23.92
C THR A 119 0.38 13.53 -23.47
N GLY A 120 -0.44 13.11 -22.51
CA GLY A 120 -0.31 11.79 -21.88
C GLY A 120 0.91 11.65 -20.96
N HIS A 121 1.65 12.74 -20.72
CA HIS A 121 2.77 12.78 -19.76
C HIS A 121 2.29 13.15 -18.37
N CYS A 122 2.94 12.58 -17.36
CA CYS A 122 2.73 12.93 -15.97
C CYS A 122 3.41 14.27 -15.64
N TYR A 123 2.66 15.21 -15.07
CA TYR A 123 3.17 16.48 -14.54
C TYR A 123 2.97 16.55 -13.03
N SER A 124 3.88 17.22 -12.32
CA SER A 124 3.75 17.38 -10.86
C SER A 124 2.55 18.26 -10.54
N CYS A 125 1.66 17.78 -9.66
CA CYS A 125 0.45 18.50 -9.29
C CYS A 125 0.49 19.13 -7.89
N GLY A 126 1.52 18.89 -7.08
CA GLY A 126 1.64 19.43 -5.73
C GLY A 126 0.35 19.24 -4.91
N ASP A 127 -0.15 20.31 -4.30
CA ASP A 127 -1.39 20.30 -3.51
C ASP A 127 -2.68 20.12 -4.35
N GLN A 128 -2.59 20.21 -5.68
CA GLN A 128 -3.71 20.01 -6.59
C GLN A 128 -3.89 18.54 -7.00
N CYS A 129 -3.02 17.64 -6.54
CA CYS A 129 -3.19 16.22 -6.76
C CYS A 129 -4.44 15.71 -6.04
N GLU A 130 -5.27 14.96 -6.74
CA GLU A 130 -6.39 14.29 -6.10
C GLU A 130 -5.84 13.23 -5.14
N LEU A 131 -6.28 13.32 -3.90
CA LEU A 131 -5.91 12.37 -2.88
C LEU A 131 -6.70 11.08 -3.13
N LYS A 132 -6.00 9.95 -3.27
CA LYS A 132 -6.65 8.66 -3.46
C LYS A 132 -7.35 8.25 -2.16
N HIS A 133 -8.69 8.30 -2.15
CA HIS A 133 -9.52 7.88 -1.03
C HIS A 133 -9.99 6.44 -1.24
N CYS A 134 -9.54 5.54 -0.37
CA CYS A 134 -9.78 4.11 -0.49
C CYS A 134 -10.86 3.63 0.49
N ARG A 135 -11.51 2.51 0.14
CA ARG A 135 -12.56 1.87 0.95
C ARG A 135 -11.95 1.07 2.10
N GLU A 136 -12.65 0.04 2.56
CA GLU A 136 -12.18 -0.92 3.55
C GLU A 136 -11.17 -1.92 2.96
N PHE A 137 -10.15 -2.26 3.75
CA PHE A 137 -9.18 -3.31 3.42
C PHE A 137 -9.26 -4.48 4.40
N LEU A 138 -9.32 -5.69 3.85
CA LEU A 138 -9.19 -6.95 4.59
C LEU A 138 -7.86 -7.60 4.21
N ILE A 139 -6.82 -7.31 4.96
CA ILE A 139 -5.45 -7.70 4.66
C ILE A 139 -5.13 -9.00 5.41
N HIS A 140 -5.40 -10.11 4.74
CA HIS A 140 -5.04 -11.47 5.17
C HIS A 140 -3.85 -12.05 4.37
N SER A 141 -3.37 -11.31 3.37
CA SER A 141 -2.28 -11.71 2.48
C SER A 141 -1.52 -10.48 1.98
N LEU A 142 -0.23 -10.66 1.71
CA LEU A 142 0.66 -9.61 1.19
C LEU A 142 0.23 -9.07 -0.17
N LYS A 143 -0.55 -9.83 -0.96
CA LYS A 143 -1.05 -9.41 -2.27
C LYS A 143 -1.96 -8.17 -2.20
N VAL A 144 -2.67 -7.98 -1.08
CA VAL A 144 -3.60 -6.84 -0.91
C VAL A 144 -2.83 -5.53 -0.71
N LEU A 145 -1.58 -5.60 -0.25
CA LEU A 145 -0.78 -4.41 0.10
C LEU A 145 -0.55 -3.47 -1.09
N ASP A 146 -0.42 -4.01 -2.30
CA ASP A 146 -0.26 -3.20 -3.52
C ASP A 146 -1.49 -2.34 -3.82
N THR A 147 -2.68 -2.79 -3.42
CA THR A 147 -3.93 -2.02 -3.61
C THR A 147 -4.07 -0.87 -2.60
N LEU A 148 -3.53 -1.06 -1.39
CA LEU A 148 -3.42 -0.04 -0.35
C LEU A 148 -2.35 1.01 -0.70
N ALA A 149 -1.28 0.59 -1.38
CA ALA A 149 -0.22 1.49 -1.81
C ALA A 149 -0.79 2.68 -2.62
N GLY A 150 -0.34 3.88 -2.24
CA GLY A 150 -0.78 5.14 -2.86
C GLY A 150 -2.10 5.69 -2.34
N CYS A 151 -2.83 5.00 -1.46
CA CYS A 151 -3.99 5.56 -0.78
C CYS A 151 -3.54 6.67 0.19
N HIS A 152 -4.14 7.86 0.07
CA HIS A 152 -3.98 8.92 1.07
C HIS A 152 -4.81 8.62 2.33
N SER A 153 -5.98 8.00 2.15
CA SER A 153 -6.85 7.62 3.25
C SER A 153 -7.56 6.30 3.00
N ALA A 154 -7.96 5.61 4.06
CA ALA A 154 -8.76 4.40 4.02
C ALA A 154 -9.97 4.51 4.96
N LYS A 155 -11.08 3.84 4.62
CA LYS A 155 -12.27 3.82 5.49
C LYS A 155 -12.04 2.97 6.73
N ALA A 156 -11.52 1.76 6.56
CA ALA A 156 -11.14 0.87 7.65
C ALA A 156 -10.07 -0.13 7.17
N ILE A 157 -9.25 -0.63 8.09
CA ILE A 157 -8.23 -1.64 7.82
C ILE A 157 -8.34 -2.75 8.87
N TYR A 158 -8.50 -3.98 8.40
CA TYR A 158 -8.36 -5.18 9.21
C TYR A 158 -7.13 -5.95 8.72
N LEU A 159 -6.11 -6.07 9.57
CA LEU A 159 -4.84 -6.74 9.30
C LEU A 159 -4.76 -8.04 10.11
N SER A 160 -4.56 -9.16 9.42
CA SER A 160 -4.42 -10.49 10.03
C SER A 160 -3.47 -11.35 9.20
N ILE A 161 -2.16 -11.15 9.40
CA ILE A 161 -1.11 -11.88 8.68
C ILE A 161 -0.35 -12.77 9.67
N GLN A 162 -0.44 -14.08 9.48
CA GLN A 162 0.18 -15.07 10.39
C GLN A 162 1.52 -15.62 9.88
N GLU A 163 1.73 -15.55 8.57
CA GLU A 163 2.86 -16.19 7.88
C GLU A 163 3.71 -15.17 7.13
N GLY A 164 4.99 -15.49 6.96
CA GLY A 164 5.96 -14.66 6.24
C GLY A 164 7.24 -14.42 7.05
N GLN A 165 8.27 -13.92 6.40
CA GLN A 165 9.48 -13.46 7.08
C GLN A 165 9.20 -12.07 7.69
N PRO A 166 9.36 -11.86 9.00
CA PRO A 166 9.02 -10.60 9.67
C PRO A 166 9.60 -9.35 9.00
N GLU A 167 10.88 -9.43 8.60
CA GLU A 167 11.60 -8.32 7.95
C GLU A 167 10.97 -7.93 6.60
N ILE A 168 10.60 -8.93 5.79
CA ILE A 168 9.95 -8.72 4.48
C ILE A 168 8.54 -8.17 4.68
N VAL A 169 7.78 -8.73 5.63
CA VAL A 169 6.41 -8.28 5.92
C VAL A 169 6.43 -6.83 6.40
N ALA A 170 7.34 -6.47 7.30
CA ALA A 170 7.51 -5.11 7.78
C ALA A 170 7.85 -4.14 6.64
N LEU A 171 8.77 -4.50 5.73
CA LEU A 171 9.12 -3.69 4.56
C LEU A 171 7.91 -3.44 3.64
N LEU A 172 7.13 -4.50 3.34
CA LEU A 172 5.98 -4.38 2.45
C LEU A 172 4.85 -3.57 3.08
N LEU A 173 4.59 -3.74 4.38
CA LEU A 173 3.64 -2.92 5.12
C LEU A 173 4.08 -1.46 5.13
N ASP A 174 5.36 -1.20 5.36
CA ASP A 174 5.90 0.15 5.35
C ASP A 174 5.67 0.85 4.00
N LYS A 175 5.96 0.15 2.90
CA LYS A 175 5.72 0.63 1.55
C LYS A 175 4.23 0.87 1.28
N ALA A 176 3.36 -0.03 1.72
CA ALA A 176 1.92 0.10 1.53
C ALA A 176 1.32 1.28 2.29
N PHE A 177 1.81 1.55 3.51
CA PHE A 177 1.34 2.63 4.37
C PHE A 177 2.01 3.98 4.09
N ALA A 178 3.08 4.04 3.28
CA ALA A 178 3.91 5.23 3.05
C ALA A 178 3.12 6.53 2.74
N ASN A 179 2.04 6.43 1.98
CA ASN A 179 1.19 7.57 1.59
C ASN A 179 -0.07 7.73 2.45
N LEU A 180 -0.37 6.76 3.31
CA LEU A 180 -1.60 6.72 4.09
C LEU A 180 -1.49 7.67 5.29
N ARG A 181 -2.33 8.71 5.33
CA ARG A 181 -2.36 9.72 6.40
C ARG A 181 -3.55 9.56 7.32
N VAL A 182 -4.70 9.08 6.82
CA VAL A 182 -5.95 9.03 7.58
C VAL A 182 -6.63 7.67 7.44
N ILE A 183 -6.97 7.05 8.57
CA ILE A 183 -7.89 5.92 8.63
C ILE A 183 -9.18 6.44 9.27
N TYR A 184 -10.22 6.63 8.48
CA TYR A 184 -11.41 7.36 8.92
C TYR A 184 -12.09 6.69 10.10
N HIS A 185 -12.13 5.36 10.13
CA HIS A 185 -13.01 4.68 11.05
C HIS A 185 -12.40 3.65 11.98
N SER A 186 -11.64 2.68 11.47
CA SER A 186 -11.22 1.54 12.27
C SER A 186 -9.92 0.96 11.76
N LEU A 187 -8.97 0.75 12.67
CA LEU A 187 -7.77 -0.04 12.42
C LEU A 187 -7.76 -1.20 13.41
N ARG A 188 -7.77 -2.44 12.88
CA ARG A 188 -7.77 -3.66 13.67
C ARG A 188 -6.60 -4.53 13.23
N ILE A 189 -5.68 -4.81 14.12
CA ILE A 189 -4.52 -5.69 13.91
C ILE A 189 -4.73 -6.89 14.81
N VAL A 190 -5.14 -7.99 14.18
CA VAL A 190 -5.72 -9.14 14.87
C VAL A 190 -4.96 -10.38 14.45
N ARG A 191 -4.49 -11.18 15.41
CA ARG A 191 -3.81 -12.46 15.17
C ARG A 191 -2.71 -12.37 14.11
N SER A 192 -1.93 -11.29 14.16
CA SER A 192 -0.81 -11.05 13.25
C SER A 192 0.51 -11.44 13.91
N SER A 193 0.70 -12.74 14.14
CA SER A 193 1.87 -13.29 14.84
C SER A 193 3.20 -13.02 14.12
N VAL A 194 3.19 -12.65 12.84
CA VAL A 194 4.42 -12.29 12.12
C VAL A 194 4.99 -10.93 12.53
N LEU A 195 4.19 -10.08 13.18
CA LEU A 195 4.57 -8.71 13.55
C LEU A 195 5.21 -8.68 14.94
N ASP A 196 6.38 -8.07 15.02
CA ASP A 196 7.05 -7.75 16.28
C ASP A 196 6.98 -6.26 16.65
N ASN A 197 6.63 -5.39 15.69
CA ASN A 197 6.40 -3.95 15.90
C ASN A 197 5.33 -3.38 14.94
N LEU A 198 4.89 -2.14 15.19
CA LEU A 198 3.92 -1.41 14.35
C LEU A 198 4.51 -0.16 13.68
N ASN A 199 5.81 -0.13 13.39
CA ASN A 199 6.49 1.09 12.91
C ASN A 199 5.96 1.63 11.57
N PHE A 200 5.30 0.82 10.76
CA PHE A 200 4.63 1.27 9.53
C PHE A 200 3.51 2.29 9.81
N LEU A 201 2.98 2.34 11.04
CA LEU A 201 1.99 3.33 11.45
C LEU A 201 2.54 4.75 11.58
N ARG A 202 3.88 4.95 11.55
CA ARG A 202 4.49 6.29 11.56
C ARG A 202 4.05 7.18 10.39
N HIS A 203 3.59 6.56 9.30
CA HIS A 203 3.05 7.27 8.13
C HIS A 203 1.65 7.85 8.38
N VAL A 204 0.90 7.26 9.32
CA VAL A 204 -0.48 7.63 9.62
C VAL A 204 -0.51 8.78 10.63
N ARG A 205 -1.40 9.75 10.41
CA ARG A 205 -1.60 10.90 11.30
C ARG A 205 -2.86 10.79 12.13
N PHE A 206 -3.92 10.23 11.56
CA PHE A 206 -5.22 10.15 12.24
C PHE A 206 -5.89 8.80 12.07
N ILE A 207 -6.41 8.24 13.16
CA ILE A 207 -7.34 7.10 13.16
C ILE A 207 -8.64 7.55 13.83
N GLY A 208 -9.79 7.18 13.26
CA GLY A 208 -11.11 7.45 13.87
C GLY A 208 -11.67 8.86 13.62
N ARG A 209 -11.04 9.63 12.73
CA ARG A 209 -11.51 10.97 12.34
C ARG A 209 -12.72 10.84 11.42
N ILE A 210 -13.94 10.97 11.92
CA ILE A 210 -15.14 10.90 11.06
C ILE A 210 -15.40 12.27 10.41
N GLY A 211 -15.44 12.31 9.07
CA GLY A 211 -15.86 13.49 8.31
C GLY A 211 -17.37 13.74 8.42
N GLY A 212 -17.80 15.01 8.31
CA GLY A 212 -19.12 15.52 8.70
C GLY A 212 -20.39 14.97 8.02
N ASN A 213 -20.33 13.86 7.27
CA ASN A 213 -21.50 13.22 6.65
C ASN A 213 -21.89 11.92 7.35
N ILE A 214 -22.07 11.96 8.68
CA ILE A 214 -22.84 10.92 9.37
C ILE A 214 -24.31 11.30 9.23
N SER A 215 -25.14 10.36 8.78
CA SER A 215 -26.60 10.48 8.72
C SER A 215 -27.16 11.34 9.87
N ASN A 216 -27.99 12.33 9.55
CA ASN A 216 -28.60 13.26 10.52
C ASN A 216 -29.54 12.60 11.54
N HIS A 217 -29.72 11.27 11.49
CA HIS A 217 -30.53 10.54 12.47
C HIS A 217 -29.79 10.41 13.80
N PRO A 218 -30.26 11.04 14.89
CA PRO A 218 -29.51 11.14 16.16
C PRO A 218 -29.17 9.80 16.80
N CYS A 219 -30.10 8.84 16.81
CA CYS A 219 -29.87 7.51 17.39
C CYS A 219 -28.87 6.67 16.57
N LEU A 220 -28.93 6.72 15.23
CA LEU A 220 -28.01 5.99 14.37
C LEU A 220 -26.60 6.58 14.48
N LYS A 221 -26.50 7.91 14.58
CA LYS A 221 -25.24 8.62 14.87
C LYS A 221 -24.66 8.21 16.23
N SER A 222 -25.47 8.16 17.29
CA SER A 222 -25.00 7.75 18.64
C SER A 222 -24.53 6.29 18.69
N TYR A 223 -25.29 5.36 18.10
CA TYR A 223 -24.93 3.94 18.06
C TYR A 223 -23.66 3.68 17.23
N LEU A 224 -23.57 4.28 16.04
CA LEU A 224 -22.39 4.15 15.16
C LEU A 224 -21.12 4.78 15.75
N LEU A 225 -21.26 5.77 16.63
CA LEU A 225 -20.14 6.43 17.30
C LEU A 225 -19.66 5.65 18.52
N THR A 226 -20.57 5.17 19.38
CA THR A 226 -20.21 4.59 20.69
C THR A 226 -19.87 3.10 20.68
N HIS A 227 -20.44 2.30 19.76
CA HIS A 227 -20.27 0.84 19.73
C HIS A 227 -19.20 0.35 18.73
N ARG A 228 -18.46 1.29 18.12
CA ARG A 228 -17.47 0.96 17.11
C ARG A 228 -16.09 0.80 17.72
N ILE A 229 -15.40 -0.30 17.39
CA ILE A 229 -13.98 -0.44 17.65
C ILE A 229 -13.19 0.47 16.70
N VAL A 230 -12.60 1.53 17.24
CA VAL A 230 -11.78 2.49 16.49
C VAL A 230 -10.36 1.96 16.30
N PHE A 231 -9.81 1.37 17.36
CA PHE A 231 -8.48 0.78 17.34
C PHE A 231 -8.47 -0.53 18.09
N GLU A 232 -7.90 -1.57 17.49
CA GLU A 232 -7.74 -2.87 18.14
C GLU A 232 -6.42 -3.53 17.83
N LEU A 233 -5.75 -3.98 18.88
CA LEU A 233 -4.61 -4.89 18.84
C LEU A 233 -4.99 -6.15 19.63
N PHE A 234 -5.23 -7.25 18.94
CA PHE A 234 -5.72 -8.48 19.56
C PHE A 234 -4.93 -9.72 19.12
N GLY A 235 -4.38 -10.48 20.05
CA GLY A 235 -3.80 -11.79 19.74
C GLY A 235 -2.52 -11.72 18.90
N ASN A 236 -1.74 -10.63 18.98
CA ASN A 236 -0.49 -10.50 18.23
C ASN A 236 0.67 -11.00 19.11
N ASP A 237 0.87 -12.32 19.13
CA ASP A 237 1.71 -13.00 20.13
C ASP A 237 3.17 -12.55 20.17
N ASN A 238 3.74 -12.20 19.01
CA ASN A 238 5.15 -11.78 18.90
C ASN A 238 5.34 -10.26 18.95
N LEU A 239 4.26 -9.49 19.06
CA LEU A 239 4.31 -8.03 19.08
C LEU A 239 4.99 -7.57 20.37
N ARG A 240 6.10 -6.83 20.25
CA ARG A 240 6.91 -6.32 21.38
C ARG A 240 6.83 -4.81 21.49
N ASP A 241 6.65 -4.14 20.36
CA ASP A 241 6.69 -2.70 20.24
C ASP A 241 5.48 -2.17 19.47
N LEU A 242 5.09 -0.94 19.77
CA LEU A 242 4.06 -0.23 19.01
C LEU A 242 4.76 0.53 17.86
N TRP A 243 4.34 1.77 17.63
CA TRP A 243 5.07 2.72 16.80
C TRP A 243 5.80 3.72 17.70
N PRO A 244 6.77 4.50 17.19
CA PRO A 244 7.47 5.50 17.98
C PRO A 244 6.49 6.58 18.46
N ILE A 245 6.33 6.71 19.77
CA ILE A 245 5.50 7.73 20.39
C ILE A 245 6.35 8.99 20.56
N THR A 246 6.14 10.01 19.74
CA THR A 246 6.89 11.27 19.80
C THR A 246 6.29 12.21 20.86
N ASN A 247 6.99 12.40 21.98
CA ASN A 247 6.61 13.33 23.04
C ASN A 247 7.43 14.62 22.89
N GLY A 248 7.01 15.55 22.01
CA GLY A 248 7.78 16.75 21.72
C GLY A 248 6.93 18.02 21.72
N ALA A 249 7.17 18.91 22.69
CA ALA A 249 6.60 20.26 22.74
C ALA A 249 7.12 21.20 21.62
N ASN A 250 8.15 20.79 20.87
CA ASN A 250 8.85 21.61 19.88
C ASN A 250 8.83 21.04 18.44
N ASN A 251 8.10 19.95 18.17
CA ASN A 251 7.98 19.41 16.82
C ASN A 251 6.61 19.73 16.25
N THR A 252 6.58 20.35 15.06
CA THR A 252 5.38 20.62 14.26
C THR A 252 4.66 19.35 13.76
N ASP A 253 5.07 18.18 14.24
CA ASP A 253 4.55 16.89 13.84
C ASP A 253 4.14 16.07 15.08
N ASP A 254 2.87 16.20 15.45
CA ASP A 254 2.25 15.52 16.59
C ASP A 254 2.19 13.98 16.45
N GLY A 255 2.76 13.39 15.39
CA GLY A 255 2.74 11.95 15.16
C GLY A 255 1.32 11.41 14.94
N LEU A 256 1.13 10.11 15.16
CA LEU A 256 -0.17 9.46 15.04
C LEU A 256 -1.09 9.83 16.21
N GLN A 257 -2.27 10.37 15.90
CA GLN A 257 -3.35 10.63 16.84
C GLN A 257 -4.54 9.67 16.60
N ILE A 258 -5.01 9.03 17.66
CA ILE A 258 -6.22 8.22 17.65
C ILE A 258 -7.35 9.08 18.20
N LEU A 259 -8.23 9.51 17.32
CA LEU A 259 -9.43 10.26 17.68
C LEU A 259 -10.53 9.24 17.93
N SER A 260 -10.86 9.02 19.20
CA SER A 260 -11.89 8.07 19.57
C SER A 260 -13.22 8.78 19.80
N ASN A 261 -14.31 8.16 19.35
CA ASN A 261 -15.63 8.30 19.96
C ASN A 261 -16.19 6.92 20.36
N GLY A 262 -15.37 5.87 20.21
CA GLY A 262 -15.74 4.46 20.36
C GLY A 262 -14.68 3.68 21.14
N LEU A 263 -14.63 2.37 20.93
CA LEU A 263 -13.83 1.46 21.74
C LEU A 263 -12.39 1.33 21.23
N ILE A 264 -11.44 1.34 22.16
CA ILE A 264 -10.04 0.99 21.93
C ILE A 264 -9.76 -0.30 22.72
N ARG A 265 -9.24 -1.32 22.04
CA ARG A 265 -9.00 -2.65 22.66
C ARG A 265 -7.59 -3.13 22.39
N ILE A 266 -6.80 -3.31 23.45
CA ILE A 266 -5.44 -3.86 23.35
C ILE A 266 -5.33 -5.01 24.35
N THR A 267 -5.52 -6.23 23.85
CA THR A 267 -5.57 -7.43 24.69
C THR A 267 -4.94 -8.63 24.00
N GLN A 268 -4.49 -9.61 24.79
CA GLN A 268 -3.90 -10.86 24.30
C GLN A 268 -2.65 -10.66 23.43
N ASN A 269 -1.81 -9.67 23.74
CA ASN A 269 -0.52 -9.47 23.06
C ASN A 269 0.60 -9.95 23.98
N ARG A 270 0.95 -11.22 23.85
CA ARG A 270 1.74 -11.95 24.86
C ARG A 270 3.15 -11.40 25.09
N GLN A 271 3.75 -10.83 24.07
CA GLN A 271 5.09 -10.22 24.15
C GLN A 271 5.07 -8.69 24.26
N LEU A 272 3.89 -8.07 24.31
CA LEU A 272 3.76 -6.61 24.41
C LEU A 272 3.59 -6.22 25.88
N CYS A 273 4.56 -5.50 26.42
CA CYS A 273 4.51 -5.13 27.81
C CYS A 273 3.41 -4.08 28.13
N PRO A 274 2.62 -4.25 29.21
CA PRO A 274 1.55 -3.33 29.60
C PRO A 274 1.98 -1.86 29.73
N GLU A 275 3.19 -1.59 30.19
CA GLU A 275 3.69 -0.22 30.35
C GLU A 275 3.73 0.58 29.05
N LYS A 276 4.01 -0.07 27.91
CA LYS A 276 4.00 0.59 26.59
C LYS A 276 2.58 0.99 26.19
N ILE A 277 1.59 0.20 26.62
CA ILE A 277 0.17 0.49 26.39
C ILE A 277 -0.24 1.67 27.27
N PHE A 278 0.15 1.68 28.55
CA PHE A 278 -0.13 2.81 29.44
C PHE A 278 0.52 4.11 28.96
N GLU A 279 1.78 4.06 28.52
CA GLU A 279 2.47 5.21 27.92
C GLU A 279 1.69 5.77 26.72
N LEU A 280 1.11 4.91 25.87
CA LEU A 280 0.27 5.36 24.77
C LEU A 280 -0.96 6.14 25.27
N PHE A 281 -1.65 5.66 26.31
CA PHE A 281 -2.80 6.39 26.88
C PHE A 281 -2.37 7.69 27.56
N ASP A 282 -1.20 7.73 28.19
CA ASP A 282 -0.68 8.91 28.90
C ASP A 282 -0.05 9.95 27.95
N SER A 283 0.32 9.55 26.73
CA SER A 283 1.02 10.39 25.73
C SER A 283 0.15 11.45 25.02
N ASN A 284 -1.12 11.63 25.40
CA ASN A 284 -2.10 12.50 24.74
C ASN A 284 -2.31 12.20 23.24
N LYS A 285 -1.81 11.07 22.73
CA LYS A 285 -2.06 10.63 21.34
C LYS A 285 -3.47 10.10 21.15
N ILE A 286 -4.12 9.67 22.23
CA ILE A 286 -5.51 9.23 22.22
C ILE A 286 -6.40 10.36 22.74
N LYS A 287 -7.31 10.87 21.90
CA LYS A 287 -8.22 11.96 22.24
C LYS A 287 -9.68 11.54 22.04
N LEU A 288 -10.53 11.74 23.05
CA LEU A 288 -11.99 11.54 22.97
C LEU A 288 -12.69 12.89 22.92
N GLY A 289 -13.36 13.20 21.81
CA GLY A 289 -14.09 14.47 21.67
C GLY A 289 -13.27 15.74 21.94
N GLY A 290 -11.93 15.67 21.84
CA GLY A 290 -11.00 16.78 22.15
C GLY A 290 -10.33 16.72 23.53
N ASN A 291 -10.74 15.81 24.42
CA ASN A 291 -10.15 15.61 25.74
C ASN A 291 -9.26 14.36 25.80
N ASN A 292 -8.34 14.31 26.76
CA ASN A 292 -7.51 13.13 27.02
C ASN A 292 -8.36 12.00 27.59
N ILE A 293 -8.09 10.76 27.17
CA ILE A 293 -8.77 9.57 27.70
C ILE A 293 -8.08 9.10 28.96
N THR A 294 -8.85 8.90 30.03
CA THR A 294 -8.40 8.19 31.23
C THR A 294 -8.96 6.78 31.26
N LEU A 295 -8.09 5.79 31.38
CA LEU A 295 -8.50 4.39 31.52
C LEU A 295 -9.24 4.16 32.84
N THR A 296 -10.34 3.41 32.79
CA THR A 296 -11.02 2.88 33.97
C THR A 296 -10.16 1.81 34.66
N GLN A 297 -10.49 1.49 35.91
CA GLN A 297 -9.81 0.43 36.66
C GLN A 297 -9.89 -0.92 35.95
N ALA A 298 -11.09 -1.28 35.48
CA ALA A 298 -11.32 -2.54 34.76
C ALA A 298 -10.51 -2.63 33.45
N GLU A 299 -10.36 -1.52 32.71
CA GLU A 299 -9.54 -1.50 31.50
C GLU A 299 -8.05 -1.66 31.80
N ARG A 300 -7.54 -1.02 32.88
CA ARG A 300 -6.14 -1.23 33.31
C ARG A 300 -5.87 -2.66 33.73
N GLU A 301 -6.79 -3.27 34.47
CA GLU A 301 -6.69 -4.68 34.87
C GLU A 301 -6.68 -5.60 33.66
N MET A 302 -7.57 -5.37 32.69
CA MET A 302 -7.61 -6.14 31.45
C MET A 302 -6.32 -6.00 30.64
N ILE A 303 -5.77 -4.80 30.52
CA ILE A 303 -4.48 -4.55 29.86
C ILE A 303 -3.36 -5.31 30.59
N THR A 304 -3.33 -5.26 31.92
CA THR A 304 -2.28 -5.89 32.74
C THR A 304 -2.33 -7.42 32.67
N ILE A 305 -3.52 -8.02 32.68
CA ILE A 305 -3.69 -9.48 32.74
C ILE A 305 -3.47 -10.13 31.36
N THR A 306 -3.76 -9.41 30.27
CA THR A 306 -3.80 -10.02 28.93
C THR A 306 -2.62 -9.65 28.04
N ASN A 307 -1.67 -8.83 28.49
CA ASN A 307 -0.51 -8.43 27.69
C ASN A 307 0.79 -8.66 28.47
N GLY A 308 1.84 -9.10 27.78
CA GLY A 308 3.19 -9.23 28.34
C GLY A 308 3.44 -10.48 29.21
N ASP A 309 2.55 -11.49 29.18
CA ASP A 309 2.74 -12.75 29.93
C ASP A 309 3.98 -13.56 29.50
N LEU A 310 4.48 -13.30 28.28
CA LEU A 310 5.72 -13.88 27.74
C LEU A 310 6.83 -12.84 27.52
N ALA A 311 6.68 -11.62 28.05
CA ALA A 311 7.67 -10.56 27.89
C ALA A 311 8.46 -10.30 29.18
N TYR A 312 9.73 -9.91 29.02
CA TYR A 312 10.54 -9.40 30.12
C TYR A 312 10.28 -7.90 30.33
N CYS A 313 9.16 -7.59 31.00
CA CYS A 313 8.74 -6.22 31.23
C CYS A 313 9.48 -5.58 32.42
N LYS A 314 9.77 -4.29 32.31
CA LYS A 314 10.41 -3.55 33.40
C LYS A 314 9.35 -3.16 34.42
N PHE A 315 9.16 -3.97 35.46
CA PHE A 315 8.33 -3.58 36.59
C PHE A 315 9.02 -2.45 37.37
N LYS A 316 8.37 -1.29 37.47
CA LYS A 316 8.71 -0.34 38.54
C LYS A 316 8.20 -0.94 39.84
N CYS A 317 9.10 -1.50 40.66
CA CYS A 317 8.76 -1.79 42.05
C CYS A 317 8.40 -0.46 42.71
N VAL A 318 7.12 -0.30 43.06
CA VAL A 318 6.69 0.77 43.95
C VAL A 318 7.18 0.35 45.34
N MET A 319 8.22 1.03 45.84
CA MET A 319 8.65 0.93 47.24
C MET A 319 7.73 1.73 48.14
#